data_AF-B5EW19-F1
#
_entry.id   AF-B5EW19-F1
#
_cell.length_a   1.000
_cell.length_b   1.000
_cell.length_c   1.000
_cell.angle_alpha   90.00
_cell.angle_beta   90.00
_cell.angle_gamma   90.00
#
_symmetry.space_group_name_H-M   'P 1'
#
loop_
_entity.id
_entity.type
_entity.pdbx_description
1 polymer ?
#
loop_
_entity_poly.entity_id
_entity_poly.type
_entity_poly.pdbx_seq_one_letter_code
_entity_poly.pdbx_strand_id
1 'polypeptide(L)'
;MFYQLPETHPEPTFDFKLATILVIKLINTIYSPSFKRLITKPFTVKLEFQCDNIKPLEAKAKETLHRDLKNHLSDATEEQKRAYIEFLTNKVDCKLTKKESKGQLTELSPSERELITKWVYFSARFNNPHVLGEHQQAQFALHCLLNDVSDFLSIKYGLNHGLVNEKIDQALIIFLKNKPESFWTNAFLSDLFIIDNIALFNGNIMHIAVDVDRLSTRSCELNDIDYLRKQYAHCDIYCVA
;
A
#
# COMPACT_ATOMS: atom_id res chain seq x y z
N MET A 1 23.44 -27.30 4.69
CA MET A 1 22.32 -27.57 5.61
C MET A 1 21.25 -26.55 5.27
N PHE A 2 20.22 -26.96 4.52
CA PHE A 2 19.13 -26.07 4.13
C PHE A 2 18.25 -25.86 5.37
N TYR A 3 17.99 -24.61 5.74
CA TYR A 3 16.95 -24.29 6.71
C TYR A 3 15.61 -24.75 6.12
N GLN A 4 15.08 -25.88 6.60
CA GLN A 4 13.68 -26.20 6.44
C GLN A 4 12.90 -25.18 7.28
N LEU A 5 12.14 -24.32 6.60
CA LEU A 5 11.13 -23.51 7.26
C LEU A 5 10.17 -24.46 8.01
N PRO A 6 9.83 -24.18 9.28
CA PRO A 6 8.92 -25.02 10.04
C PRO A 6 7.58 -25.17 9.31
N GLU A 7 7.03 -26.38 9.41
CA GLU A 7 5.79 -26.80 8.78
C GLU A 7 4.68 -25.77 9.01
N THR A 8 4.12 -25.36 7.88
CA THR A 8 3.02 -24.42 7.68
C THR A 8 2.01 -24.39 8.82
N HIS A 9 1.95 -23.27 9.52
CA HIS A 9 0.64 -22.77 9.95
C HIS A 9 -0.24 -22.71 8.70
N PRO A 10 -1.49 -23.19 8.71
CA PRO A 10 -2.39 -22.95 7.59
C PRO A 10 -2.46 -21.43 7.42
N GLU A 11 -1.90 -20.91 6.32
CA GLU A 11 -2.15 -19.52 5.95
C GLU A 11 -3.66 -19.31 6.03
N PRO A 12 -4.16 -18.26 6.72
CA PRO A 12 -5.58 -17.96 6.66
C PRO A 12 -5.96 -17.94 5.19
N THR A 13 -6.89 -18.83 4.79
CA THR A 13 -7.22 -19.11 3.40
C THR A 13 -7.44 -17.79 2.67
N PHE A 14 -6.49 -17.43 1.82
CA PHE A 14 -6.55 -16.20 1.05
C PHE A 14 -7.88 -16.18 0.28
N ASP A 15 -8.76 -15.23 0.64
CA ASP A 15 -10.08 -15.10 0.02
C ASP A 15 -9.91 -14.44 -1.36
N PHE A 16 -9.53 -15.26 -2.33
CA PHE A 16 -9.35 -14.84 -3.71
C PHE A 16 -10.60 -14.19 -4.29
N LYS A 17 -11.79 -14.67 -3.90
CA LYS A 17 -13.06 -14.13 -4.41
C LYS A 17 -13.26 -12.70 -3.93
N LEU A 18 -13.15 -12.47 -2.62
CA LEU A 18 -13.26 -11.12 -2.05
C LEU A 18 -12.20 -10.19 -2.62
N ALA A 19 -10.94 -10.65 -2.70
CA ALA A 19 -9.87 -9.83 -3.25
C ALA A 19 -10.11 -9.46 -4.72
N THR A 20 -10.62 -10.40 -5.53
CA THR A 20 -10.99 -10.11 -6.93
C THR A 20 -12.13 -9.09 -7.02
N ILE A 21 -13.11 -9.14 -6.12
CA ILE A 21 -14.19 -8.15 -6.05
C ILE A 21 -13.62 -6.75 -5.75
N LEU A 22 -12.69 -6.64 -4.81
CA LEU A 22 -12.02 -5.37 -4.49
C LEU A 22 -11.24 -4.84 -5.70
N VAL A 23 -10.47 -5.69 -6.37
CA VAL A 23 -9.71 -5.34 -7.60
C VAL A 23 -10.65 -4.82 -8.69
N ILE A 24 -11.76 -5.50 -8.98
CA ILE A 24 -12.72 -5.05 -9.99
C ILE A 24 -13.32 -3.68 -9.63
N LYS A 25 -13.71 -3.49 -8.37
CA LYS A 25 -14.27 -2.21 -7.91
C LYS A 25 -13.24 -1.09 -7.95
N LEU A 26 -11.97 -1.38 -7.66
CA LEU A 26 -10.88 -0.41 -7.75
C LEU A 26 -10.63 0.00 -9.21
N ILE A 27 -10.65 -0.95 -10.15
CA ILE A 27 -10.58 -0.67 -11.59
C ILE A 27 -11.78 0.18 -12.03
N ASN A 28 -12.99 -0.15 -11.61
CA ASN A 28 -14.17 0.68 -11.87
C ASN A 28 -14.02 2.10 -11.29
N THR A 29 -13.36 2.25 -10.13
CA THR A 29 -13.01 3.57 -9.59
C THR A 29 -12.05 4.28 -10.52
N ILE A 30 -10.89 3.70 -10.84
CA ILE A 30 -9.83 4.34 -11.64
C ILE A 30 -10.37 4.91 -12.96
N TYR A 31 -11.22 4.15 -13.66
CA TYR A 31 -11.81 4.54 -14.94
C TYR A 31 -13.08 5.40 -14.81
N SER A 32 -13.50 5.75 -13.60
CA SER A 32 -14.69 6.58 -13.39
C SER A 32 -14.41 8.09 -13.51
N PRO A 33 -15.38 8.89 -13.98
CA PRO A 33 -15.29 10.35 -13.93
C PRO A 33 -15.17 10.91 -12.51
N SER A 34 -15.64 10.18 -11.49
CA SER A 34 -15.57 10.56 -10.07
C SER A 34 -14.15 10.46 -9.52
N PHE A 35 -13.28 9.61 -10.07
CA PHE A 35 -11.93 9.42 -9.54
C PHE A 35 -11.05 10.67 -9.63
N LYS A 36 -11.12 11.42 -10.75
CA LYS A 36 -10.43 12.72 -10.86
C LYS A 36 -10.84 13.70 -9.75
N ARG A 37 -12.12 13.67 -9.36
CA ARG A 37 -12.61 14.48 -8.22
C ARG A 37 -12.15 13.92 -6.88
N LEU A 38 -12.03 12.60 -6.75
CA LEU A 38 -11.58 11.95 -5.52
C LEU A 38 -10.12 12.30 -5.19
N ILE A 39 -9.24 12.26 -6.19
CA ILE A 39 -7.79 12.46 -6.00
C ILE A 39 -7.38 13.94 -5.88
N THR A 40 -8.22 14.87 -6.33
CA THR A 40 -7.97 16.31 -6.20
C THR A 40 -8.46 16.89 -4.88
N LYS A 41 -9.51 16.31 -4.29
CA LYS A 41 -10.04 16.74 -2.99
C LYS A 41 -8.98 16.67 -1.88
N PRO A 42 -8.94 17.66 -0.96
CA PRO A 42 -8.13 17.56 0.25
C PRO A 42 -8.45 16.31 1.06
N PHE A 43 -7.48 15.84 1.84
CA PHE A 43 -7.73 14.76 2.78
C PHE A 43 -8.64 15.26 3.90
N THR A 44 -9.66 14.47 4.22
CA THR A 44 -10.38 14.63 5.48
C THR A 44 -9.55 13.92 6.54
N VAL A 45 -9.15 14.65 7.58
CA VAL A 45 -8.22 14.15 8.60
C VAL A 45 -8.87 14.26 9.97
N LYS A 46 -8.80 13.17 10.74
CA LYS A 46 -9.27 13.12 12.12
C LYS A 46 -8.46 14.11 12.97
N LEU A 47 -9.14 14.78 13.90
CA LEU A 47 -8.57 15.90 14.67
C LEU A 47 -7.22 15.58 15.35
N GLU A 48 -7.06 14.35 15.84
CA GLU A 48 -5.85 13.87 16.52
C GLU A 48 -4.61 13.78 15.63
N PHE A 49 -4.79 13.52 14.32
CA PHE A 49 -3.72 13.47 13.32
C PHE A 49 -3.38 14.85 12.75
N GLN A 50 -4.19 15.88 13.00
CA GLN A 50 -3.98 17.21 12.46
C GLN A 50 -2.63 17.79 12.94
N CYS A 51 -1.73 18.06 11.99
CA CYS A 51 -0.43 18.68 12.21
C CYS A 51 0.10 19.31 10.91
N ASP A 52 1.21 20.07 11.01
CA ASP A 52 1.80 20.77 9.86
C ASP A 52 2.25 19.82 8.74
N ASN A 53 2.58 18.58 9.09
CA ASN A 53 3.03 17.55 8.15
C ASN A 53 1.92 16.89 7.31
N ILE A 54 0.64 17.17 7.60
CA ILE A 54 -0.47 16.64 6.80
C ILE A 54 -0.44 17.18 5.36
N LYS A 55 -0.15 18.48 5.18
CA LYS A 55 -0.13 19.09 3.84
C LYS A 55 1.03 18.57 2.98
N PRO A 56 2.28 18.51 3.48
CA PRO A 56 3.39 17.88 2.76
C PRO A 56 3.13 16.41 2.41
N LEU A 57 2.57 15.63 3.35
CA LEU A 57 2.20 14.23 3.11
C LEU A 57 1.14 14.11 2.00
N GLU A 58 0.07 14.89 2.08
CA GLU A 58 -1.00 14.90 1.08
C GLU A 58 -0.44 15.26 -0.32
N ALA A 59 0.41 16.28 -0.39
CA ALA A 59 1.06 16.69 -1.64
C ALA A 59 1.90 15.55 -2.23
N LYS A 60 2.73 14.89 -1.41
CA LYS A 60 3.55 13.73 -1.81
C LYS A 60 2.69 12.57 -2.30
N ALA A 61 1.59 12.26 -1.61
CA ALA A 61 0.67 11.19 -1.97
C ALA A 61 -0.01 11.46 -3.32
N LYS A 62 -0.46 12.69 -3.55
CA LYS A 62 -1.07 13.10 -4.81
C LYS A 62 -0.07 13.14 -5.96
N GLU A 63 1.14 13.64 -5.73
CA GLU A 63 2.20 13.70 -6.74
C GLU A 63 2.63 12.30 -7.18
N THR A 64 2.87 11.40 -6.21
CA THR A 64 3.21 9.99 -6.46
C THR A 64 2.13 9.33 -7.29
N LEU A 65 0.87 9.38 -6.83
CA LEU A 65 -0.26 8.82 -7.57
C LEU A 65 -0.39 9.42 -8.98
N HIS A 66 -0.22 10.74 -9.14
CA HIS A 66 -0.32 11.38 -10.44
C HIS A 66 0.75 10.91 -11.41
N ARG A 67 2.00 10.83 -10.96
CA ARG A 67 3.13 10.31 -11.75
C ARG A 67 2.88 8.87 -12.16
N ASP A 68 2.44 8.03 -11.23
CA ASP A 68 2.34 6.60 -11.48
C ASP A 68 1.11 6.26 -12.34
N LEU A 69 -0.01 6.97 -12.17
CA LEU A 69 -1.14 6.94 -13.12
C LEU A 69 -0.70 7.37 -14.52
N LYS A 70 0.11 8.42 -14.65
CA LYS A 70 0.61 8.89 -15.95
C LYS A 70 1.46 7.82 -16.64
N ASN A 71 2.26 7.07 -15.88
CA ASN A 71 3.13 6.03 -16.41
C ASN A 71 2.37 4.75 -16.77
N HIS A 72 1.47 4.29 -15.89
CA HIS A 72 0.94 2.92 -15.96
C HIS A 72 -0.50 2.80 -16.43
N LEU A 73 -1.27 3.90 -16.48
CA LEU A 73 -2.66 3.83 -16.91
C LEU A 73 -2.79 3.37 -18.38
N SER A 74 -1.84 3.80 -19.22
CA SER A 74 -1.77 3.45 -20.66
C SER A 74 -0.96 2.20 -20.98
N ASP A 75 -0.29 1.58 -20.01
CA ASP A 75 0.53 0.36 -20.25
C ASP A 75 -0.30 -0.79 -20.81
N ALA A 76 -1.62 -0.81 -20.57
CA ALA A 76 -2.58 -1.72 -21.21
C ALA A 76 -3.94 -1.00 -21.32
N THR A 77 -4.82 -1.39 -22.24
CA THR A 77 -6.17 -0.82 -22.29
C THR A 77 -7.01 -1.29 -21.09
N GLU A 78 -8.13 -0.62 -20.82
CA GLU A 78 -9.07 -1.06 -19.77
C GLU A 78 -9.56 -2.50 -20.05
N GLU A 79 -9.86 -2.79 -21.32
CA GLU A 79 -10.34 -4.09 -21.80
C GLU A 79 -9.29 -5.18 -21.58
N GLN A 80 -8.02 -4.91 -21.88
CA GLN A 80 -6.92 -5.87 -21.64
C GLN A 80 -6.77 -6.20 -20.15
N LYS A 81 -6.87 -5.19 -19.27
CA LYS A 81 -6.84 -5.39 -17.81
C LYS A 81 -8.04 -6.21 -17.34
N ARG A 82 -9.24 -5.93 -17.85
CA ARG A 82 -10.46 -6.69 -17.52
C ARG A 82 -10.40 -8.13 -18.02
N ALA A 83 -9.92 -8.35 -19.24
CA ALA A 83 -9.72 -9.67 -19.82
C ALA A 83 -8.71 -10.50 -19.01
N TYR A 84 -7.66 -9.87 -18.47
CA TYR A 84 -6.72 -10.55 -17.58
C TYR A 84 -7.37 -10.97 -16.25
N ILE A 85 -8.19 -10.11 -15.64
CA ILE A 85 -8.96 -10.46 -14.43
C ILE A 85 -9.90 -11.64 -14.73
N GLU A 86 -10.59 -11.61 -15.86
CA GLU A 86 -11.48 -12.70 -16.29
C GLU A 86 -10.71 -14.02 -16.50
N PHE A 87 -9.57 -13.96 -17.18
CA PHE A 87 -8.66 -15.09 -17.35
C PHE A 87 -8.27 -15.71 -15.99
N LEU A 88 -7.90 -14.89 -15.00
CA LEU A 88 -7.57 -15.36 -13.66
C LEU A 88 -8.76 -16.02 -12.97
N THR A 89 -9.95 -15.41 -13.04
CA THR A 89 -11.16 -16.00 -12.43
C THR A 89 -11.49 -17.37 -13.04
N ASN A 90 -11.27 -17.54 -14.34
CA ASN A 90 -11.47 -18.82 -15.02
C ASN A 90 -10.40 -19.85 -14.61
N LYS A 91 -9.14 -19.43 -14.43
CA LYS A 91 -8.05 -20.33 -13.98
C LYS A 91 -8.26 -20.89 -12.58
N VAL A 92 -8.90 -20.13 -11.70
CA VAL A 92 -9.13 -20.48 -10.29
C VAL A 92 -10.54 -21.02 -10.05
N ASP A 93 -11.35 -21.20 -11.11
CA ASP A 93 -12.78 -21.53 -11.03
C ASP A 93 -13.57 -20.64 -10.05
N CYS A 94 -13.24 -19.34 -10.05
CA CYS A 94 -13.85 -18.35 -9.18
C CYS A 94 -15.02 -17.66 -9.90
N LYS A 95 -16.26 -18.04 -9.57
CA LYS A 95 -17.46 -17.45 -10.16
C LYS A 95 -17.90 -16.19 -9.42
N LEU A 96 -18.02 -15.09 -10.16
CA LEU A 96 -18.53 -13.80 -9.68
C LEU A 96 -19.92 -13.52 -10.24
N THR A 97 -20.81 -13.00 -9.41
CA THR A 97 -22.11 -12.51 -9.85
C THR A 97 -21.98 -11.10 -10.44
N LYS A 98 -22.92 -10.72 -11.32
CA LYS A 98 -22.99 -9.36 -11.89
C LYS A 98 -23.08 -8.26 -10.82
N LYS A 99 -23.61 -8.55 -9.63
CA LYS A 99 -23.72 -7.60 -8.53
C LYS A 99 -22.36 -7.38 -7.85
N GLU A 100 -21.58 -8.44 -7.68
CA GLU A 100 -20.25 -8.40 -7.08
C GLU A 100 -19.25 -7.62 -7.96
N SER A 101 -19.38 -7.71 -9.29
CA SER A 101 -18.53 -6.98 -10.25
C SER A 101 -18.91 -5.50 -10.44
N LYS A 102 -19.93 -4.99 -9.73
CA LYS A 102 -20.40 -3.60 -9.83
C LYS A 102 -19.94 -2.75 -8.65
N GLY A 103 -19.96 -1.44 -8.86
CA GLY A 103 -19.63 -0.43 -7.85
C GLY A 103 -18.20 0.08 -7.96
N GLN A 104 -17.89 1.03 -7.09
CA GLN A 104 -16.60 1.71 -6.99
C GLN A 104 -16.10 1.57 -5.55
N LEU A 105 -14.79 1.53 -5.39
CA LEU A 105 -14.07 1.56 -4.13
C LEU A 105 -13.42 2.94 -3.97
N THR A 106 -14.02 3.82 -3.17
CA THR A 106 -13.55 5.21 -2.96
C THR A 106 -12.81 5.42 -1.64
N GLU A 107 -12.84 4.40 -0.79
CA GLU A 107 -12.14 4.28 0.48
C GLU A 107 -11.66 2.83 0.57
N LEU A 108 -10.49 2.61 1.18
CA LEU A 108 -9.87 1.29 1.27
C LEU A 108 -9.19 1.14 2.63
N SER A 109 -9.67 0.23 3.47
CA SER A 109 -9.01 -0.07 4.74
C SER A 109 -7.65 -0.78 4.52
N PRO A 110 -6.72 -0.73 5.50
CA PRO A 110 -5.45 -1.45 5.39
C PRO A 110 -5.60 -2.97 5.14
N SER A 111 -6.60 -3.60 5.77
CA SER A 111 -6.88 -5.04 5.54
C SER A 111 -7.35 -5.32 4.11
N GLU A 112 -8.15 -4.44 3.52
CA GLU A 112 -8.57 -4.56 2.12
C GLU A 112 -7.39 -4.31 1.15
N ARG A 113 -6.51 -3.35 1.48
CA ARG A 113 -5.24 -3.14 0.75
C ARG A 113 -4.40 -4.41 0.76
N GLU A 114 -4.22 -5.04 1.92
CA GLU A 114 -3.46 -6.29 2.04
C GLU A 114 -4.05 -7.42 1.17
N LEU A 115 -5.38 -7.54 1.12
CA LEU A 115 -6.06 -8.51 0.24
C LEU A 115 -5.77 -8.24 -1.25
N ILE A 116 -5.77 -6.97 -1.68
CA ILE A 116 -5.42 -6.60 -3.06
C ILE A 116 -3.96 -6.95 -3.35
N THR A 117 -3.03 -6.64 -2.42
CA THR A 117 -1.62 -6.99 -2.56
C THR A 117 -1.42 -8.51 -2.66
N LYS A 118 -2.10 -9.30 -1.81
CA LYS A 118 -2.09 -10.76 -1.90
C LYS A 118 -2.63 -11.26 -3.24
N TRP A 119 -3.67 -10.63 -3.79
CA TRP A 119 -4.20 -10.96 -5.11
C TRP A 119 -3.19 -10.70 -6.22
N VAL A 120 -2.48 -9.58 -6.18
CA VAL A 120 -1.42 -9.24 -7.14
C VAL A 120 -0.34 -10.32 -7.14
N TYR A 121 0.18 -10.70 -5.96
CA TYR A 121 1.20 -11.75 -5.86
C TYR A 121 0.67 -13.15 -6.21
N PHE A 122 -0.58 -13.46 -5.85
CA PHE A 122 -1.21 -14.71 -6.25
C PHE A 122 -1.33 -14.80 -7.77
N SER A 123 -1.70 -13.69 -8.44
CA SER A 123 -1.80 -13.63 -9.91
C SER A 123 -0.45 -13.86 -10.60
N ALA A 124 0.66 -13.46 -9.98
CA ALA A 124 2.03 -13.67 -10.49
C ALA A 124 2.36 -15.13 -10.78
N ARG A 125 1.71 -16.06 -10.08
CA ARG A 125 1.92 -17.52 -10.23
C ARG A 125 1.43 -18.06 -11.57
N PHE A 126 0.51 -17.36 -12.24
CA PHE A 126 -0.03 -17.78 -13.54
C PHE A 126 0.74 -17.19 -14.73
N ASN A 127 1.80 -16.44 -14.46
CA ASN A 127 2.65 -15.90 -15.51
C ASN A 127 3.48 -17.03 -16.13
N ASN A 128 3.45 -17.15 -17.45
CA ASN A 128 4.33 -18.05 -18.18
C ASN A 128 5.49 -17.24 -18.76
N PRO A 129 6.73 -17.39 -18.26
CA PRO A 129 7.88 -16.59 -18.69
C PRO A 129 8.25 -16.81 -20.17
N HIS A 130 7.66 -17.81 -20.84
CA HIS A 130 7.91 -18.13 -22.23
C HIS A 130 6.83 -17.62 -23.19
N VAL A 131 5.79 -16.95 -22.69
CA VAL A 131 4.72 -16.35 -23.50
C VAL A 131 4.63 -14.87 -23.17
N LEU A 132 5.43 -14.05 -23.88
CA LEU A 132 5.29 -12.60 -23.92
C LEU A 132 3.96 -12.26 -24.63
N GLY A 133 2.85 -12.38 -23.90
CA GLY A 133 1.50 -12.12 -24.40
C GLY A 133 0.85 -10.91 -23.74
N GLU A 134 -0.27 -10.45 -24.32
CA GLU A 134 -1.08 -9.31 -23.83
C GLU A 134 -1.43 -9.42 -22.33
N HIS A 135 -1.54 -10.65 -21.80
CA HIS A 135 -1.77 -10.90 -20.37
C HIS A 135 -0.61 -10.49 -19.46
N GLN A 136 0.64 -10.60 -19.89
CA GLN A 136 1.80 -10.18 -19.09
C GLN A 136 1.85 -8.65 -18.96
N GLN A 137 1.54 -7.94 -20.05
CA GLN A 137 1.46 -6.48 -20.05
C GLN A 137 0.29 -6.00 -19.19
N ALA A 138 -0.89 -6.61 -19.32
CA ALA A 138 -2.04 -6.32 -18.47
C ALA A 138 -1.78 -6.61 -16.99
N GLN A 139 -1.09 -7.70 -16.68
CA GLN A 139 -0.67 -8.05 -15.33
C GLN A 139 0.26 -6.99 -14.73
N PHE A 140 1.30 -6.59 -15.47
CA PHE A 140 2.24 -5.58 -15.00
C PHE A 140 1.54 -4.23 -14.75
N ALA A 141 0.71 -3.80 -15.70
CA ALA A 141 -0.07 -2.57 -15.55
C ALA A 141 -1.00 -2.64 -14.33
N LEU A 142 -1.65 -3.79 -14.09
CA LEU A 142 -2.47 -4.00 -12.90
C LEU A 142 -1.64 -4.01 -11.61
N HIS A 143 -0.47 -4.65 -11.59
CA HIS A 143 0.41 -4.64 -10.42
C HIS A 143 0.73 -3.20 -9.99
N CYS A 144 1.15 -2.35 -10.93
CA CYS A 144 1.46 -0.95 -10.61
C CYS A 144 0.22 -0.19 -10.13
N LEU A 145 -0.86 -0.20 -10.91
CA LEU A 145 -2.09 0.53 -10.56
C LEU A 145 -2.71 0.07 -9.23
N LEU A 146 -2.72 -1.23 -8.97
CA LEU A 146 -3.32 -1.79 -7.75
C LEU A 146 -2.46 -1.51 -6.51
N ASN A 147 -1.15 -1.32 -6.65
CA ASN A 147 -0.32 -0.86 -5.54
C ASN A 147 -0.56 0.64 -5.29
N ASP A 148 -0.35 1.49 -6.29
CA ASP A 148 -0.31 2.94 -6.09
C ASP A 148 -1.67 3.53 -5.68
N VAL A 149 -2.75 3.06 -6.31
CA VAL A 149 -4.11 3.53 -6.00
C VAL A 149 -4.55 3.01 -4.63
N SER A 150 -4.22 1.77 -4.29
CA SER A 150 -4.57 1.21 -2.99
C SER A 150 -3.82 1.92 -1.86
N ASP A 151 -2.53 2.20 -2.04
CA ASP A 151 -1.73 2.96 -1.08
C ASP A 151 -2.35 4.35 -0.85
N PHE A 152 -2.66 5.09 -1.92
CA PHE A 152 -3.30 6.40 -1.80
C PHE A 152 -4.64 6.34 -1.05
N LEU A 153 -5.53 5.41 -1.42
CA LEU A 153 -6.83 5.27 -0.77
C LEU A 153 -6.71 4.84 0.69
N SER A 154 -5.72 4.01 1.01
CA SER A 154 -5.49 3.54 2.36
C SER A 154 -4.89 4.63 3.26
N ILE A 155 -4.07 5.55 2.72
CA ILE A 155 -3.51 6.67 3.50
C ILE A 155 -4.66 7.60 3.87
N LYS A 156 -5.48 7.91 2.87
CA LYS A 156 -6.68 8.70 3.05
C LYS A 156 -7.63 8.06 4.06
N TYR A 157 -7.80 6.75 4.01
CA TYR A 157 -8.61 6.01 4.99
C TYR A 157 -8.04 6.13 6.40
N GLY A 158 -6.75 5.82 6.59
CA GLY A 158 -6.09 5.84 7.90
C GLY A 158 -6.11 7.22 8.56
N LEU A 159 -5.89 8.29 7.77
CA LEU A 159 -5.97 9.65 8.30
C LEU A 159 -7.40 10.09 8.66
N ASN A 160 -8.42 9.57 7.96
CA ASN A 160 -9.81 9.94 8.20
C ASN A 160 -10.45 9.17 9.36
N HIS A 161 -10.18 7.85 9.42
CA HIS A 161 -10.87 6.93 10.31
C HIS A 161 -10.01 6.39 11.45
N GLY A 162 -8.68 6.54 11.37
CA GLY A 162 -7.72 5.78 12.18
C GLY A 162 -7.32 4.47 11.51
N LEU A 163 -6.31 3.82 12.09
CA LEU A 163 -5.78 2.52 11.67
C LEU A 163 -6.41 1.39 12.50
N VAL A 164 -5.70 0.28 12.66
CA VAL A 164 -6.25 -0.96 13.26
C VAL A 164 -6.56 -0.82 14.75
N ASN A 165 -5.79 -0.01 15.50
CA ASN A 165 -6.08 0.25 16.91
C ASN A 165 -5.42 1.55 17.44
N GLU A 166 -5.86 1.99 18.62
CA GLU A 166 -5.40 3.23 19.26
C GLU A 166 -3.87 3.32 19.45
N LYS A 167 -3.18 2.20 19.70
CA LYS A 167 -1.71 2.20 19.89
C LYS A 167 -0.98 2.53 18.58
N ILE A 168 -1.45 1.97 17.47
CA ILE A 168 -0.95 2.27 16.13
C ILE A 168 -1.24 3.73 15.78
N ASP A 169 -2.45 4.21 16.11
CA ASP A 169 -2.82 5.61 15.90
C ASP A 169 -1.88 6.55 16.67
N GLN A 170 -1.57 6.25 17.93
CA GLN A 170 -0.61 7.04 18.71
C GLN A 170 0.80 7.03 18.10
N ALA A 171 1.28 5.88 17.64
CA ALA A 171 2.57 5.79 16.96
C ALA A 171 2.59 6.64 15.68
N LEU A 172 1.51 6.60 14.89
CA LEU A 172 1.35 7.42 13.70
C LEU A 172 1.31 8.92 14.05
N ILE A 173 0.58 9.32 15.11
CA ILE A 173 0.54 10.71 15.58
C ILE A 173 1.94 11.21 15.94
N ILE A 174 2.69 10.41 16.71
CA ILE A 174 4.07 10.74 17.11
C ILE A 174 4.97 10.87 15.88
N PHE A 175 4.87 9.92 14.94
CA PHE A 175 5.61 9.96 13.68
C PHE A 175 5.29 11.24 12.90
N LEU A 176 4.01 11.50 12.62
CA LEU A 176 3.58 12.67 11.86
C LEU A 176 4.01 13.99 12.52
N LYS A 177 4.00 14.09 13.85
CA LYS A 177 4.35 15.33 14.56
C LYS A 177 5.86 15.57 14.67
N ASN A 178 6.67 14.51 14.70
CA ASN A 178 8.11 14.62 14.94
C ASN A 178 8.97 14.62 13.67
N LYS A 179 8.41 14.33 12.50
CA LYS A 179 9.17 14.42 11.24
C LYS A 179 9.29 15.88 10.77
N PRO A 180 10.47 16.33 10.31
CA PRO A 180 10.57 17.62 9.64
C PRO A 180 9.84 17.58 8.29
N GLU A 181 9.35 18.73 7.81
CA GLU A 181 8.66 18.81 6.50
C GLU A 181 9.51 18.24 5.34
N SER A 182 10.84 18.45 5.39
CA SER A 182 11.79 17.94 4.40
C SER A 182 11.87 16.41 4.32
N PHE A 183 11.38 15.69 5.34
CA PHE A 183 11.31 14.23 5.32
C PHE A 183 10.44 13.73 4.15
N TRP A 184 9.32 14.39 3.88
CA TRP A 184 8.32 13.93 2.90
C TRP A 184 8.79 13.99 1.45
N THR A 185 9.80 14.79 1.15
CA THR A 185 10.40 14.86 -0.18
C THR A 185 10.88 13.48 -0.63
N ASN A 186 11.48 12.72 0.28
CA ASN A 186 12.08 11.43 -0.04
C ASN A 186 11.46 10.24 0.70
N ALA A 187 10.54 10.48 1.63
CA ALA A 187 9.81 9.43 2.32
C ALA A 187 9.02 8.54 1.35
N PHE A 188 9.01 7.24 1.63
CA PHE A 188 8.12 6.29 0.97
C PHE A 188 6.79 6.28 1.70
N LEU A 189 5.69 6.40 0.96
CA LEU A 189 4.35 6.47 1.53
C LEU A 189 3.92 5.15 2.18
N SER A 190 4.51 4.03 1.74
CA SER A 190 4.35 2.70 2.32
C SER A 190 4.75 2.65 3.80
N ASP A 191 5.65 3.52 4.23
CA ASP A 191 6.17 3.56 5.61
C ASP A 191 5.09 3.93 6.63
N LEU A 192 4.00 4.57 6.18
CA LEU A 192 2.81 4.85 7.01
C LEU A 192 2.06 3.58 7.42
N PHE A 193 2.16 2.50 6.63
CA PHE A 193 1.41 1.26 6.86
C PHE A 193 2.23 0.14 7.47
N ILE A 194 3.55 0.29 7.58
CA ILE A 194 4.35 -0.73 8.25
C ILE A 194 4.01 -0.76 9.77
N ILE A 195 3.39 0.30 10.30
CA ILE A 195 2.81 0.30 11.65
C ILE A 195 1.72 -0.79 11.80
N ASP A 196 1.00 -1.16 10.74
CA ASP A 196 0.05 -2.28 10.77
C ASP A 196 0.76 -3.65 10.83
N ASN A 197 1.92 -3.81 10.18
CA ASN A 197 2.75 -5.02 10.28
C ASN A 197 3.42 -5.18 11.65
N ILE A 198 3.66 -4.07 12.37
CA ILE A 198 4.23 -4.08 13.72
C ILE A 198 3.19 -4.49 14.78
N ALA A 199 1.90 -4.37 14.46
CA ALA A 199 0.87 -4.33 15.50
C ALA A 199 0.38 -5.69 16.03
N LEU A 200 0.77 -6.84 15.48
CA LEU A 200 0.23 -8.12 15.93
C LEU A 200 1.27 -9.25 15.98
N PHE A 201 2.16 -9.19 16.97
CA PHE A 201 2.71 -10.39 17.59
C PHE A 201 2.22 -10.45 19.05
N ASN A 202 1.22 -11.30 19.33
CA ASN A 202 0.62 -11.52 20.66
C ASN A 202 0.04 -10.28 21.38
N GLY A 203 -0.42 -9.25 20.65
CA GLY A 203 -1.10 -8.07 21.25
C GLY A 203 -0.17 -7.07 21.94
N ASN A 204 1.14 -7.21 21.76
CA ASN A 204 2.15 -6.27 22.26
C ASN A 204 2.75 -5.47 21.10
N ILE A 205 2.99 -4.18 21.32
CA ILE A 205 3.85 -3.38 20.42
C ILE A 205 5.27 -3.91 20.63
N MET A 206 5.84 -4.56 19.62
CA MET A 206 7.25 -4.90 19.67
C MET A 206 8.08 -3.64 19.37
N HIS A 207 8.83 -3.19 20.37
CA HIS A 207 9.94 -2.27 20.17
C HIS A 207 11.10 -3.09 19.60
N ILE A 208 11.34 -2.99 18.30
CA ILE A 208 12.55 -3.55 17.70
C ILE A 208 13.62 -2.47 17.76
N ALA A 209 14.66 -2.69 18.56
CA ALA A 209 15.86 -1.89 18.50
C ALA A 209 16.56 -2.22 17.19
N VAL A 210 16.64 -1.25 16.27
CA VAL A 210 17.32 -1.41 14.99
C VAL A 210 18.54 -0.49 14.98
N ASP A 211 19.68 -1.00 14.50
CA ASP A 211 20.84 -0.15 14.24
C ASP A 211 20.47 0.96 13.23
N VAL A 212 21.08 2.14 13.41
CA VAL A 212 20.80 3.36 12.62
C VAL A 212 20.97 3.14 11.11
N ASP A 213 21.78 2.15 10.71
CA ASP A 213 22.05 1.74 9.33
C ASP A 213 20.91 0.90 8.69
N ARG A 214 19.92 0.48 9.49
CA ARG A 214 18.79 -0.38 9.08
C ARG A 214 17.42 0.27 9.25
N LEU A 215 17.38 1.50 9.78
CA LEU A 215 16.26 2.41 9.51
C LEU A 215 16.13 2.56 7.99
N SER A 216 14.92 2.62 7.44
CA SER A 216 14.73 2.95 6.01
C SER A 216 15.42 4.29 5.69
N THR A 217 16.64 4.20 5.12
CA THR A 217 17.54 5.29 4.74
C THR A 217 17.72 5.32 3.22
N ARG A 218 16.64 5.26 2.43
CA ARG A 218 16.82 5.28 0.96
C ARG A 218 17.24 6.63 0.37
N SER A 219 17.48 7.65 1.19
CA SER A 219 17.90 8.98 0.72
C SER A 219 18.55 9.85 1.80
N CYS A 220 19.46 9.33 2.61
CA CYS A 220 20.37 10.25 3.29
C CYS A 220 21.53 10.53 2.34
N GLU A 221 21.57 11.72 1.73
CA GLU A 221 22.72 12.16 0.91
C GLU A 221 24.03 12.20 1.72
N LEU A 222 23.91 12.20 3.05
CA LEU A 222 25.03 12.08 3.97
C LEU A 222 25.29 10.60 4.23
N ASN A 223 26.21 10.02 3.45
CA ASN A 223 26.82 8.70 3.70
C ASN A 223 27.71 8.67 4.98
N ASP A 224 27.43 9.51 5.98
CA ASP A 224 28.19 9.59 7.23
C ASP A 224 27.35 9.10 8.41
N ILE A 225 27.45 7.79 8.65
CA ILE A 225 26.77 7.07 9.74
C ILE A 225 27.15 7.63 11.12
N ASP A 226 28.37 8.16 11.29
CA ASP A 226 28.84 8.65 12.59
C ASP A 226 28.27 10.04 12.91
N TYR A 227 28.02 10.85 11.89
CA TYR A 227 27.27 12.10 12.01
C TYR A 227 25.81 11.84 12.45
N LEU A 228 25.12 10.91 11.78
CA LEU A 228 23.74 10.55 12.11
C LEU A 228 23.62 9.98 13.54
N ARG A 229 24.55 9.11 13.94
CA ARG A 229 24.61 8.57 15.31
C ARG A 229 24.75 9.65 16.38
N LYS A 230 25.60 10.66 16.16
CA LYS A 230 25.78 11.77 17.11
C LYS A 230 24.58 12.70 17.17
N GLN A 231 23.95 12.99 16.03
CA GLN A 231 22.86 13.97 15.97
C GLN A 231 21.54 13.43 16.54
N TYR A 232 21.30 12.12 16.43
CA TYR A 232 20.05 11.48 16.86
C TYR A 232 20.20 10.56 18.10
N ALA A 233 21.34 10.60 18.80
CA ALA A 233 21.63 9.80 20.00
C ALA A 233 20.62 9.96 21.15
N HIS A 234 19.79 11.01 21.11
CA HIS A 234 18.82 11.36 22.15
C HIS A 234 17.39 11.46 21.63
N CYS A 235 17.15 11.05 20.38
CA CYS A 235 15.81 10.96 19.84
C CYS A 235 15.26 9.56 20.11
N ASP A 236 14.06 9.45 20.67
CA ASP A 236 13.28 8.21 20.60
C ASP A 236 12.91 7.99 19.13
N ILE A 237 13.73 7.21 18.42
CA ILE A 237 13.54 6.97 17.00
C ILE A 237 12.63 5.76 16.82
N TYR A 238 11.42 6.03 16.34
CA TYR A 238 10.47 5.01 15.92
C TYR A 238 10.78 4.62 14.46
N CYS A 239 11.25 3.39 14.24
CA CYS A 239 11.08 2.66 12.98
C CYS A 239 11.13 1.14 13.20
N VAL A 240 9.96 0.50 13.10
CA VAL A 240 9.56 -0.22 11.89
C VAL A 240 10.60 -1.17 11.26
N ALA A 241 10.35 -2.48 11.37
CA ALA A 241 10.96 -3.53 10.55
C ALA A 241 9.94 -4.03 9.51
#